data_AF-A0A090VHX5-F1
#
_entry.id   AF-A0A090VHX5-F1
#
_cell.length_a   1.000
_cell.length_b   1.000
_cell.length_c   1.000
_cell.angle_alpha   90.00
_cell.angle_beta   90.00
_cell.angle_gamma   90.00
#
_symmetry.space_group_name_H-M   'P 1'
#
loop_
_entity.id
_entity.type
_entity.pdbx_description
1 polymer ?
#
loop_
_entity_poly.entity_id
_entity_poly.type
_entity_poly.pdbx_seq_one_letter_code
_entity_poly.pdbx_strand_id
1 'polypeptide(L)'
;MASAAFTTSAAAMTNVFDFKHANDTLNIGIIGTGDRGTGLSANINSIKNFNILGCCDTLPFRLENGLKAAKGTAKATPITVNF
;
A
#
# COMPACT_ATOMS: atom_id res chain seq x y z
N MET A 1 35.38 28.72 14.53
CA MET A 1 34.76 27.40 14.79
C MET A 1 33.36 27.41 14.18
N ALA A 2 33.19 27.01 12.91
CA ALA A 2 31.86 26.91 12.27
C ALA A 2 31.84 26.07 10.97
N SER A 3 32.99 25.78 10.34
CA SER A 3 33.02 25.16 9.00
C SER A 3 33.09 23.63 8.96
N ALA A 4 33.42 22.95 10.07
CA ALA A 4 33.64 21.49 10.07
C ALA A 4 32.38 20.66 10.35
N ALA A 5 31.27 21.30 10.78
CA ALA A 5 30.04 20.61 11.16
C ALA A 5 29.09 20.36 9.97
N PHE A 6 29.20 21.14 8.89
CA PHE A 6 28.42 20.93 7.66
C PHE A 6 29.09 19.97 6.68
N THR A 7 30.38 19.70 6.83
CA THR A 7 31.12 18.79 5.95
C THR A 7 31.01 17.33 6.38
N THR A 8 30.69 17.04 7.65
CA THR A 8 30.47 15.67 8.16
C THR A 8 29.06 15.14 7.88
N SER A 9 28.09 16.01 7.57
CA SER A 9 26.71 15.59 7.28
C SER A 9 26.51 15.06 5.85
N ALA A 10 27.32 15.47 4.86
CA ALA A 10 27.19 14.98 3.49
C ALA A 10 27.64 13.51 3.33
N ALA A 11 28.73 13.10 4.00
CA ALA A 11 29.22 11.72 3.99
C ALA A 11 28.31 10.77 4.78
N ALA A 12 27.57 11.27 5.77
CA ALA A 12 26.58 10.49 6.52
C ALA A 12 25.29 10.22 5.72
N MET A 13 25.03 10.97 4.65
CA MET A 13 23.81 10.83 3.83
C MET A 13 23.96 9.90 2.62
N THR A 14 25.14 9.31 2.37
CA THR A 14 25.40 8.54 1.15
C THR A 14 24.54 7.27 1.01
N ASN A 15 23.91 6.80 2.09
CA ASN A 15 23.08 5.59 2.11
C ASN A 15 21.62 5.84 2.57
N VAL A 16 21.16 7.10 2.62
CA VAL A 16 19.81 7.40 3.13
C VAL A 16 18.70 6.93 2.17
N PHE A 17 19.04 6.73 0.90
CA PHE A 17 18.10 6.26 -0.11
C PHE A 17 18.60 4.97 -0.77
N ASP A 18 18.27 3.83 -0.16
CA ASP A 18 18.49 2.52 -0.76
C ASP A 18 17.30 2.16 -1.66
N PHE A 19 17.48 2.35 -2.97
CA PHE A 19 16.46 2.05 -3.98
C PHE A 19 16.59 0.63 -4.59
N LYS A 20 17.52 -0.21 -4.10
CA LYS A 20 17.82 -1.51 -4.73
C LYS A 20 16.62 -2.45 -4.84
N HIS A 21 15.63 -2.30 -3.97
CA HIS A 21 14.44 -3.16 -3.91
C HIS A 21 13.13 -2.39 -4.16
N ALA A 22 13.21 -1.15 -4.68
CA ALA A 22 12.04 -0.30 -4.86
C ALA A 22 10.97 -0.90 -5.79
N ASN A 23 11.39 -1.77 -6.72
CA ASN A 23 10.50 -2.45 -7.68
C ASN A 23 10.15 -3.89 -7.27
N ASP A 24 10.61 -4.36 -6.11
CA ASP A 24 10.41 -5.75 -5.72
C ASP A 24 8.97 -6.05 -5.37
N THR A 25 8.21 -5.05 -4.89
CA THR A 25 6.83 -5.18 -4.42
C THR A 25 5.86 -4.40 -5.30
N LEU A 26 4.85 -5.09 -5.83
CA LEU A 26 3.76 -4.47 -6.55
C LEU A 26 2.62 -4.10 -5.59
N ASN A 27 2.26 -2.82 -5.56
CA ASN A 27 1.16 -2.31 -4.75
C ASN A 27 -0.13 -2.20 -5.58
N ILE A 28 -1.23 -2.73 -5.07
CA ILE A 28 -2.50 -2.87 -5.79
C ILE A 28 -3.65 -2.27 -4.97
N GLY A 29 -4.57 -1.60 -5.65
CA GLY A 29 -5.86 -1.17 -5.10
C GLY A 29 -7.01 -1.98 -5.69
N ILE A 30 -7.99 -2.34 -4.85
CA ILE A 30 -9.17 -3.10 -5.28
C ILE A 30 -10.40 -2.19 -5.26
N ILE A 31 -11.04 -2.02 -6.41
CA ILE A 31 -12.27 -1.25 -6.60
C ILE A 31 -13.44 -2.24 -6.73
N GLY A 32 -14.36 -2.19 -5.76
CA GLY A 32 -15.45 -3.13 -5.59
C GLY A 32 -15.01 -4.35 -4.76
N THR A 33 -15.47 -4.43 -3.51
CA THR A 33 -15.17 -5.51 -2.56
C THR A 33 -16.36 -6.46 -2.36
N GLY A 34 -17.06 -6.77 -3.45
CA GLY A 34 -18.00 -7.90 -3.51
C GLY A 34 -17.25 -9.22 -3.72
N ASP A 35 -17.97 -10.32 -3.94
CA ASP A 35 -17.39 -11.68 -4.00
C ASP A 35 -16.16 -11.82 -4.91
N ARG A 36 -16.18 -11.13 -6.06
CA ARG A 36 -15.05 -11.09 -7.00
C ARG A 36 -13.85 -10.33 -6.43
N GLY A 37 -14.08 -9.18 -5.81
CA GLY A 37 -13.03 -8.36 -5.21
C GLY A 37 -12.38 -9.06 -4.01
N THR A 38 -13.17 -9.66 -3.12
CA THR A 38 -12.67 -10.45 -1.99
C THR A 38 -11.98 -11.74 -2.45
N GLY A 39 -12.51 -12.43 -3.47
CA GLY A 39 -11.85 -13.59 -4.07
C GLY A 39 -10.50 -13.22 -4.71
N LEU A 40 -10.43 -12.08 -5.41
CA LEU A 40 -9.19 -11.55 -5.94
C LEU A 40 -8.20 -11.20 -4.82
N SER A 41 -8.65 -10.59 -3.73
CA SER A 41 -7.79 -10.32 -2.56
C SER A 41 -7.15 -11.60 -2.03
N ALA A 42 -7.91 -12.70 -1.92
CA ALA A 42 -7.40 -13.97 -1.44
C ALA A 42 -6.27 -14.53 -2.35
N ASN A 43 -6.45 -14.43 -3.67
CA ASN A 43 -5.44 -14.85 -4.63
C ASN A 43 -4.20 -13.95 -4.56
N ILE A 44 -4.36 -12.62 -4.57
CA ILE A 44 -3.26 -11.66 -4.49
C ILE A 44 -2.44 -11.89 -3.21
N ASN A 45 -3.11 -12.13 -2.08
CA ASN A 45 -2.48 -12.40 -0.80
C ASN A 45 -1.60 -13.66 -0.76
N SER A 46 -1.78 -14.59 -1.70
CA SER A 46 -0.97 -15.80 -1.83
C SER A 46 0.30 -15.57 -2.67
N ILE A 47 0.35 -14.49 -3.43
CA ILE A 47 1.45 -14.16 -4.33
C ILE A 47 2.50 -13.37 -3.54
N LYS A 48 3.74 -13.83 -3.60
CA LYS A 48 4.87 -13.14 -2.96
C LYS A 48 5.08 -11.77 -3.61
N ASN A 49 5.41 -10.78 -2.77
CA ASN A 49 5.68 -9.40 -3.17
C ASN A 49 4.50 -8.66 -3.82
N PHE A 50 3.28 -9.14 -3.63
CA PHE A 50 2.08 -8.38 -3.96
C PHE A 50 1.48 -7.84 -2.67
N ASN A 51 1.13 -6.56 -2.66
CA ASN A 51 0.60 -5.88 -1.50
C ASN A 51 -0.68 -5.11 -1.87
N ILE A 52 -1.75 -5.35 -1.14
CA ILE A 52 -3.00 -4.62 -1.32
C ILE A 52 -2.94 -3.38 -0.41
N LEU A 53 -2.83 -2.19 -1.03
CA LEU A 53 -2.75 -0.93 -0.30
C LEU A 53 -4.10 -0.26 -0.07
N GLY A 54 -5.13 -0.65 -0.82
CA GLY A 54 -6.41 0.04 -0.74
C GLY A 54 -7.58 -0.80 -1.18
N CYS A 55 -8.70 -0.57 -0.51
CA CYS A 55 -9.99 -1.11 -0.89
C CYS A 55 -11.00 0.02 -1.03
N CYS A 56 -11.92 -0.16 -1.97
CA CYS A 56 -12.99 0.78 -2.22
C CYS A 56 -14.29 0.03 -2.51
N ASP A 57 -15.40 0.47 -1.91
CA ASP A 57 -16.75 0.05 -2.26
C ASP A 57 -17.73 1.18 -1.87
N THR A 58 -18.92 1.16 -2.44
CA THR A 58 -20.00 2.11 -2.12
C THR A 58 -20.76 1.66 -0.87
N LEU A 59 -20.70 0.37 -0.56
CA LEU A 59 -21.37 -0.25 0.56
C LEU A 59 -20.40 -0.44 1.75
N PRO A 60 -20.63 0.20 2.91
CA PRO A 60 -19.72 0.18 4.04
C PRO A 60 -19.37 -1.23 4.56
N PHE A 61 -20.36 -2.13 4.64
CA PHE A 61 -20.16 -3.49 5.11
C PHE A 61 -19.28 -4.32 4.15
N ARG A 62 -19.37 -4.05 2.84
CA ARG A 62 -18.53 -4.70 1.83
C ARG A 62 -17.12 -4.16 1.90
N LEU A 63 -16.96 -2.85 2.07
CA LEU A 63 -15.65 -2.23 2.23
C LEU A 63 -14.92 -2.85 3.44
N GLU A 64 -15.60 -2.96 4.58
CA GLU A 64 -15.06 -3.59 5.79
C GLU A 64 -14.65 -5.05 5.57
N ASN A 65 -15.47 -5.83 4.88
CA ASN A 65 -15.13 -7.21 4.51
C ASN A 65 -13.91 -7.28 3.57
N GLY A 66 -13.81 -6.36 2.61
CA GLY A 66 -12.66 -6.24 1.71
C GLY A 66 -11.37 -5.90 2.45
N LEU A 67 -11.43 -5.02 3.44
CA LEU A 67 -10.29 -4.67 4.30
C LEU A 67 -9.81 -5.87 5.13
N LYS A 68 -10.74 -6.65 5.70
CA LYS A 68 -10.40 -7.90 6.39
C LYS A 68 -9.71 -8.88 5.44
N ALA A 69 -10.18 -8.96 4.20
CA ALA A 69 -9.57 -9.79 3.16
C ALA A 69 -8.21 -9.26 2.69
N ALA A 70 -7.85 -7.99 2.91
CA ALA A 70 -6.61 -7.37 2.45
C ALA A 70 -5.46 -7.42 3.48
N LYS A 71 -5.52 -8.34 4.46
CA LYS A 71 -4.47 -8.56 5.49
C LYS A 71 -4.10 -7.35 6.36
N GLY A 72 -4.94 -6.32 6.41
CA GLY A 72 -4.90 -5.26 7.43
C GLY A 72 -3.94 -4.08 7.19
N THR A 73 -3.14 -4.08 6.12
CA THR A 73 -2.31 -2.92 5.71
C THR A 73 -3.04 -1.99 4.74
N ALA A 74 -4.16 -2.45 4.17
CA ALA A 74 -4.92 -1.69 3.20
C ALA A 74 -5.67 -0.52 3.85
N LYS A 75 -5.67 0.64 3.17
CA LYS A 75 -6.42 1.82 3.55
C LYS A 75 -7.82 1.78 2.94
N ALA A 76 -8.82 2.14 3.75
CA ALA A 76 -10.20 2.23 3.33
C ALA A 76 -10.50 3.60 2.73
N THR A 77 -11.16 3.62 1.58
CA THR A 77 -11.77 4.86 1.05
C THR A 77 -13.17 4.54 0.51
N PRO A 78 -14.24 5.13 1.09
CA PRO A 78 -15.57 5.03 0.50
C PRO A 78 -15.62 5.86 -0.79
N ILE A 79 -16.18 5.30 -1.86
CA ILE A 79 -16.52 6.07 -3.07
C ILE A 79 -18.01 6.38 -3.04
N THR A 80 -18.34 7.66 -3.17
CA THR A 80 -19.70 8.12 -3.46
C THR A 80 -19.87 8.12 -4.98
N VAL A 81 -20.63 7.18 -5.52
CA VAL A 81 -21.16 7.26 -6.89
C VAL A 81 -22.52 7.97 -6.82
N ASN A 82 -22.57 9.19 -7.33
CA ASN A 82 -23.84 9.80 -7.69
C ASN A 82 -24.27 9.17 -9.02
N PHE A 83 -25.39 8.44 -9.00
CA PHE A 83 -26.06 8.00 -10.22
C PHE A 83 -26.82 9.16 -10.85
#